data_AF-A0A969Z726-F1
#
_entry.id   AF-A0A969Z726-F1
#
_cell.length_a   1.000
_cell.length_b   1.000
_cell.length_c   1.000
_cell.angle_alpha   90.00
_cell.angle_beta   90.00
_cell.angle_gamma   90.00
#
_symmetry.space_group_name_H-M   'P 1'
#
loop_
_entity.id
_entity.type
_entity.pdbx_description
1 polymer ?
#
loop_
_entity_poly.entity_id
_entity_poly.type
_entity_poly.pdbx_seq_one_letter_code
_entity_poly.pdbx_strand_id
1 'polypeptide(L)'
;MNKMQDNSASKQVKRIFMRPTDLLIVGLLLLVFLALYWWGRQQDDTAVKKAEIYCDNKLIAVIVLTEGEERTFNFPECPEVFFHLSERGTIAFRESSCPDKVCIKSGELSRVNDWAACLPNRVLLKIVASADDADPDQLDLIG
;
A
#
# COMPACT_ATOMS: atom_id res chain seq x y z
N MET A 1 -65.25 24.22 -8.77
CA MET A 1 -65.04 23.75 -10.16
C MET A 1 -63.94 24.57 -10.83
N ASN A 2 -63.26 23.96 -11.80
CA ASN A 2 -62.22 24.48 -12.71
C ASN A 2 -60.75 24.36 -12.30
N LYS A 3 -60.23 23.13 -12.45
CA LYS A 3 -59.28 22.76 -13.52
C LYS A 3 -58.27 23.85 -13.92
N MET A 4 -57.07 23.77 -13.35
CA MET A 4 -55.83 24.14 -14.05
C MET A 4 -55.08 22.84 -14.33
N GLN A 5 -55.26 22.35 -15.56
CA GLN A 5 -54.36 21.37 -16.15
C GLN A 5 -53.19 22.13 -16.79
N ASP A 6 -52.10 21.39 -16.99
CA ASP A 6 -50.97 21.70 -17.86
C ASP A 6 -49.84 22.49 -17.13
N ASN A 7 -48.55 22.22 -17.31
CA ASN A 7 -47.87 21.43 -18.32
C ASN A 7 -46.62 20.73 -17.75
N SER A 8 -46.44 19.52 -18.24
CA SER A 8 -45.20 18.76 -18.29
C SER A 8 -44.03 19.65 -18.72
N ALA A 9 -43.19 20.07 -17.77
CA ALA A 9 -41.83 20.46 -18.04
C ALA A 9 -40.95 19.25 -17.70
N SER A 10 -41.02 18.23 -18.57
CA SER A 10 -40.02 17.18 -18.62
C SER A 10 -38.66 17.85 -18.76
N LYS A 11 -37.89 17.88 -17.65
CA LYS A 11 -36.48 18.23 -17.69
C LYS A 11 -35.81 17.22 -18.60
N GLN A 12 -35.63 17.64 -19.85
CA GLN A 12 -34.83 17.00 -20.87
C GLN A 12 -33.48 16.70 -20.23
N VAL A 13 -33.27 15.44 -19.83
CA VAL A 13 -31.95 14.91 -19.58
C VAL A 13 -31.23 15.10 -20.91
N LYS A 14 -30.40 16.14 -20.97
CA LYS A 14 -29.61 16.52 -22.14
C LYS A 14 -28.77 15.31 -22.49
N ARG A 15 -29.28 14.47 -23.40
CA ARG A 15 -28.55 13.33 -23.93
C ARG A 15 -27.25 13.91 -24.45
N ILE A 16 -26.15 13.45 -23.86
CA ILE A 16 -24.80 13.81 -24.30
C ILE A 16 -24.75 13.42 -25.77
N PHE A 17 -24.89 14.41 -26.67
CA PHE A 17 -24.65 14.23 -28.09
C PHE A 17 -23.13 14.19 -28.24
N MET A 18 -22.56 13.06 -27.81
CA MET A 18 -21.14 12.79 -27.92
C MET A 18 -20.85 12.69 -29.42
N ARG A 19 -20.18 13.70 -29.96
CA ARG A 19 -19.58 13.55 -31.28
C ARG A 19 -18.61 12.36 -31.21
N PRO A 20 -18.46 11.54 -32.27
CA PRO A 20 -17.55 10.40 -32.24
C PRO A 20 -16.10 10.82 -31.88
N THR A 21 -15.75 12.08 -32.15
CA THR A 21 -14.48 12.70 -31.75
C THR A 21 -14.35 12.92 -30.24
N ASP A 22 -15.43 13.26 -29.55
CA ASP A 22 -15.42 13.46 -28.08
C ASP A 22 -15.28 12.10 -27.37
N LEU A 23 -15.91 11.05 -27.90
CA LEU A 23 -15.72 9.68 -27.45
C LEU A 23 -14.27 9.19 -27.68
N LEU A 24 -13.65 9.58 -28.81
CA LEU A 24 -12.24 9.28 -29.10
C LEU A 24 -11.29 9.97 -28.10
N ILE A 25 -11.53 11.24 -27.77
CA ILE A 25 -10.71 11.98 -26.80
C ILE A 25 -10.82 11.36 -25.41
N VAL A 26 -12.03 11.04 -24.95
CA VAL A 26 -12.25 10.39 -23.65
C VAL A 26 -11.61 8.99 -23.61
N GLY A 27 -11.73 8.22 -24.70
CA GLY A 27 -11.07 6.91 -24.81
C GLY A 27 -9.55 7.00 -24.76
N LEU A 28 -8.96 7.98 -25.46
CA LEU A 28 -7.51 8.24 -25.42
C LEU A 28 -7.05 8.60 -24.00
N LEU A 29 -7.76 9.51 -23.32
CA LEU A 29 -7.44 9.92 -21.95
C LEU A 29 -7.49 8.76 -20.96
N LEU A 30 -8.51 7.89 -21.08
CA LEU A 30 -8.61 6.66 -20.28
C LEU A 30 -7.47 5.69 -20.57
N LEU A 31 -7.09 5.51 -21.83
CA LEU A 31 -5.95 4.67 -22.21
C LEU A 31 -4.63 5.19 -21.64
N VAL A 32 -4.39 6.50 -21.71
CA VAL A 32 -3.20 7.12 -21.11
C VAL A 32 -3.19 6.92 -19.59
N PHE A 33 -4.32 7.14 -18.92
CA PHE A 33 -4.45 6.92 -17.47
C PHE A 33 -4.17 5.46 -17.08
N LEU A 34 -4.75 4.50 -17.83
CA LEU A 34 -4.51 3.07 -17.61
C LEU A 34 -3.04 2.69 -17.86
N ALA A 35 -2.42 3.24 -18.89
CA ALA A 35 -1.01 3.00 -19.20
C ALA A 35 -0.08 3.52 -18.09
N LEU A 36 -0.30 4.75 -17.62
CA LEU A 36 0.46 5.32 -16.49
C LEU A 36 0.25 4.52 -15.21
N TYR A 37 -0.99 4.11 -14.93
CA TYR A 37 -1.32 3.31 -13.76
C TYR A 37 -0.64 1.93 -13.79
N TRP A 38 -0.62 1.27 -14.95
CA TRP A 38 0.09 0.01 -15.14
C TRP A 38 1.60 0.17 -15.00
N TRP A 39 2.17 1.20 -15.62
CA TRP A 39 3.60 1.48 -15.55
C TRP A 39 4.05 1.73 -14.10
N GLY A 40 3.29 2.53 -13.35
CA GLY A 40 3.58 2.81 -11.95
C GLY A 40 3.57 1.57 -11.05
N ARG A 41 2.79 0.53 -11.40
CA ARG A 41 2.79 -0.74 -10.65
C ARG A 41 3.95 -1.68 -10.99
N GLN A 42 4.61 -1.49 -12.14
CA GLN A 42 5.69 -2.37 -12.58
C GLN A 42 7.03 -2.03 -11.90
N GLN A 43 7.16 -0.83 -11.33
CA GLN A 43 8.43 -0.31 -10.81
C GLN A 43 8.77 -0.84 -9.39
N ASP A 44 7.82 -1.45 -8.69
CA ASP A 44 7.99 -1.88 -7.29
C ASP A 44 8.72 -3.24 -7.11
N ASP A 45 8.97 -3.99 -8.19
CA ASP A 45 9.44 -5.38 -8.10
C ASP A 45 10.96 -5.55 -8.27
N THR A 46 11.69 -4.55 -8.79
CA THR A 46 13.13 -4.74 -9.12
C THR A 46 14.09 -4.28 -8.03
N ALA A 47 13.64 -3.50 -7.05
CA ALA A 47 14.52 -3.00 -5.98
C ALA A 47 14.69 -4.04 -4.86
N VAL A 48 15.91 -4.18 -4.34
CA VAL A 48 16.19 -5.04 -3.18
C VAL A 48 15.51 -4.46 -1.94
N LYS A 49 14.57 -5.22 -1.35
CA LYS A 49 13.74 -4.76 -0.22
C LYS A 49 14.34 -5.19 1.11
N LYS A 50 14.33 -4.29 2.09
CA LYS A 50 14.77 -4.55 3.47
C LYS A 50 13.62 -4.33 4.43
N ALA A 51 13.40 -5.26 5.34
CA ALA A 51 12.49 -5.14 6.46
C ALA A 51 13.25 -4.65 7.69
N GLU A 52 12.90 -3.46 8.16
CA GLU A 52 13.41 -2.87 9.38
C GLU A 52 12.43 -3.13 10.53
N ILE A 53 12.96 -3.68 11.62
CA ILE A 53 12.19 -4.02 12.82
C ILE A 53 12.63 -3.10 13.95
N TYR A 54 11.68 -2.35 14.46
CA TYR A 54 11.86 -1.41 15.56
C TYR A 54 11.11 -1.89 16.79
N CYS A 55 11.77 -1.80 17.94
CA CYS A 55 11.24 -2.10 19.26
C CYS A 55 11.52 -0.91 20.19
N ASP A 56 10.49 -0.35 20.83
CA ASP A 56 10.62 0.87 21.64
C ASP A 56 11.37 2.00 20.89
N ASN A 57 11.02 2.21 19.61
CA ASN A 57 11.66 3.17 18.71
C ASN A 57 13.16 2.94 18.42
N LYS A 58 13.72 1.77 18.74
CA LYS A 58 15.10 1.40 18.41
C LYS A 58 15.11 0.36 17.30
N LEU A 59 15.94 0.56 16.28
CA LEU A 59 16.17 -0.43 15.23
C LEU A 59 16.93 -1.61 15.83
N ILE A 60 16.29 -2.78 15.88
CA ILE A 60 16.89 -4.00 16.46
C ILE A 60 17.38 -4.97 15.38
N ALA A 61 16.73 -4.96 14.21
CA ALA A 61 17.07 -5.87 13.13
C ALA A 61 16.73 -5.27 11.76
N VAL A 62 17.56 -5.63 10.77
CA VAL A 62 17.33 -5.35 9.36
C VAL A 62 17.44 -6.67 8.61
N ILE A 63 16.38 -7.06 7.92
CA ILE A 63 16.28 -8.35 7.24
C ILE A 63 16.10 -8.08 5.75
N VAL A 64 16.99 -8.61 4.93
CA VAL A 64 16.83 -8.52 3.47
C VAL A 64 15.76 -9.52 3.05
N LEU A 65 14.71 -9.04 2.40
CA LEU A 65 13.62 -9.87 1.90
C LEU A 65 14.12 -10.61 0.66
N THR A 66 14.63 -11.83 0.87
CA THR A 66 15.13 -12.70 -0.20
C THR A 66 14.17 -13.87 -0.37
N GLU A 67 13.86 -14.23 -1.62
CA GLU A 67 13.04 -15.40 -1.92
C GLU A 67 13.77 -16.71 -1.57
N GLY A 68 13.05 -17.70 -1.06
CA GLY A 68 13.57 -19.03 -0.73
C GLY A 68 13.98 -19.27 0.72
N GLU A 69 13.73 -18.32 1.63
CA GLU A 69 13.99 -18.47 3.06
C GLU A 69 12.69 -18.38 3.88
N GLU A 70 12.27 -19.49 4.50
CA GLU A 70 11.17 -19.49 5.47
C GLU A 70 11.72 -19.57 6.90
N ARG A 71 11.46 -18.55 7.72
CA ARG A 71 11.88 -18.53 9.12
C ARG A 71 10.86 -17.83 10.01
N THR A 72 10.67 -18.39 11.21
CA THR A 72 9.90 -17.75 12.28
C THR A 72 10.86 -17.43 13.41
N PHE A 73 10.86 -16.20 13.87
CA PHE A 73 11.77 -15.72 14.91
C PHE A 73 11.10 -14.67 15.78
N ASN A 74 11.65 -14.50 16.98
CA ASN A 74 11.32 -13.44 17.91
C ASN A 74 12.61 -12.75 18.36
N PHE A 75 12.45 -11.59 18.99
CA PHE A 75 13.57 -10.83 19.52
C PHE A 75 13.45 -10.72 21.04
N PRO A 76 14.55 -10.82 21.79
CA PRO A 76 14.52 -10.67 23.24
C PRO A 76 14.07 -9.27 23.69
N GLU A 77 14.24 -8.25 22.84
CA GLU A 77 13.74 -6.89 23.07
C GLU A 77 12.20 -6.82 22.99
N CYS A 78 11.57 -7.73 22.25
CA CYS A 78 10.12 -7.79 22.00
C CYS A 78 9.59 -9.23 22.08
N PRO A 79 9.64 -9.87 23.26
CA PRO A 79 9.35 -11.29 23.40
C PRO A 79 7.87 -11.64 23.16
N GLU A 80 6.99 -10.64 23.25
CA GLU A 80 5.54 -10.80 23.09
C GLU A 80 5.08 -10.84 21.63
N VAL A 81 6.00 -10.78 20.66
CA VAL A 81 5.71 -10.69 19.23
C VAL A 81 6.59 -11.66 18.44
N PHE A 82 5.96 -12.41 17.53
CA PHE A 82 6.61 -13.34 16.62
C PHE A 82 6.47 -12.89 15.17
N PHE A 83 7.59 -12.93 14.45
CA PHE A 83 7.66 -12.60 13.03
C PHE A 83 7.79 -13.89 12.21
N HIS A 84 7.23 -13.85 11.02
CA HIS A 84 7.32 -14.92 10.03
C HIS A 84 7.77 -14.34 8.70
N LEU A 85 8.90 -14.83 8.21
CA LEU A 85 9.40 -14.61 6.86
C LEU A 85 8.96 -15.78 6.00
N SER A 86 8.24 -15.49 4.92
CA SER A 86 7.78 -16.48 3.95
C SER A 86 8.81 -16.69 2.84
N GLU A 87 8.81 -17.87 2.21
CA GLU A 87 9.64 -18.19 1.04
C GLU A 87 9.45 -17.20 -0.13
N ARG A 88 8.33 -16.48 -0.17
CA ARG A 88 8.04 -15.45 -1.18
C ARG A 88 8.75 -14.11 -0.93
N GLY A 89 9.66 -14.05 0.07
CA GLY A 89 10.29 -12.80 0.47
C GLY A 89 9.29 -11.80 1.06
N THR A 90 8.27 -12.31 1.77
CA THR A 90 7.28 -11.47 2.47
C THR A 90 7.43 -11.65 3.97
N ILE A 91 7.16 -10.59 4.75
CA ILE A 91 7.26 -10.63 6.20
C ILE A 91 5.91 -10.30 6.85
N ALA A 92 5.53 -11.06 7.87
CA ALA A 92 4.27 -10.92 8.57
C ALA A 92 4.42 -11.09 10.08
N PHE A 93 3.47 -10.55 10.83
CA PHE A 93 3.30 -10.88 12.25
C PHE A 93 2.56 -12.20 12.37
N ARG A 94 3.19 -13.21 12.97
CA ARG A 94 2.58 -14.53 13.16
C ARG A 94 1.71 -14.57 14.42
N GLU A 95 2.29 -14.10 15.52
CA GLU A 95 1.65 -14.10 16.83
C GLU A 95 2.01 -12.83 17.60
N SER A 96 1.07 -12.37 18.42
CA SER A 96 1.24 -11.22 19.30
C SER A 96 0.35 -11.37 20.53
N SER A 97 0.88 -11.04 21.70
CA SER A 97 0.14 -11.02 22.98
C SER A 97 -0.93 -9.90 23.05
N CYS A 98 -0.96 -8.99 22.06
CA CYS A 98 -1.84 -7.82 22.11
C CYS A 98 -3.33 -8.15 21.85
N PRO A 99 -4.26 -7.40 22.47
CA PRO A 99 -5.71 -7.65 22.34
C PRO A 99 -6.25 -7.28 20.94
N ASP A 100 -5.68 -6.24 20.33
CA ASP A 100 -6.21 -5.67 19.08
C ASP A 100 -5.92 -6.56 17.86
N LYS A 101 -4.81 -7.30 17.92
CA LYS A 101 -4.29 -8.17 16.86
C LYS A 101 -4.22 -7.50 15.49
N VAL A 102 -4.06 -6.16 15.46
CA VAL A 102 -4.04 -5.36 14.23
C VAL A 102 -2.81 -5.74 13.38
N CYS A 103 -1.66 -5.94 14.02
CA CYS A 103 -0.43 -6.38 13.35
C CYS A 103 -0.61 -7.72 12.63
N ILE A 104 -1.31 -8.69 13.23
CA ILE A 104 -1.61 -9.99 12.60
C ILE A 104 -2.60 -9.79 11.43
N LYS A 105 -3.60 -8.92 11.60
CA LYS A 105 -4.59 -8.59 10.56
C LYS A 105 -3.99 -7.87 9.36
N SER A 106 -2.86 -7.16 9.53
CA SER A 106 -2.13 -6.53 8.43
C SER A 106 -1.62 -7.54 7.39
N GLY A 107 -1.41 -8.80 7.80
CA GLY A 107 -0.99 -9.86 6.89
C GLY A 107 0.47 -9.75 6.44
N GLU A 108 0.74 -10.27 5.25
CA GLU A 108 2.07 -10.27 4.63
C GLU A 108 2.38 -8.92 4.00
N LEU A 109 3.51 -8.33 4.39
CA LEU A 109 4.05 -7.10 3.82
C LEU A 109 5.14 -7.47 2.82
N SER A 110 5.13 -6.83 1.65
CA SER A 110 6.09 -7.11 0.58
C SER A 110 6.47 -5.89 -0.26
N ARG A 111 5.78 -4.76 -0.12
CA ARG A 111 6.02 -3.56 -0.92
C ARG A 111 6.83 -2.55 -0.15
N VAL A 112 7.62 -1.75 -0.88
CA VAL A 112 8.32 -0.62 -0.29
C VAL A 112 7.29 0.35 0.30
N ASN A 113 7.56 0.86 1.49
CA ASN A 113 6.66 1.69 2.31
C ASN A 113 5.48 0.95 2.95
N ASP A 114 5.35 -0.37 2.76
CA ASP A 114 4.46 -1.15 3.62
C ASP A 114 4.97 -1.13 5.06
N TRP A 115 4.05 -1.04 6.00
CA TRP A 115 4.36 -1.07 7.42
C TRP A 115 3.23 -1.71 8.20
N ALA A 116 3.58 -2.32 9.33
CA ALA A 116 2.61 -2.73 10.33
C ALA A 116 3.20 -2.55 11.72
N ALA A 117 2.33 -2.17 12.65
CA ALA A 117 2.73 -1.85 14.01
C ALA A 117 1.88 -2.59 15.03
N CYS A 118 2.52 -3.06 16.09
CA CYS A 118 1.86 -3.50 17.31
C CYS A 118 1.99 -2.36 18.34
N LEU A 119 0.99 -1.48 18.39
CA LEU A 119 0.99 -0.31 19.29
C LEU A 119 1.20 -0.68 20.77
N PRO A 120 0.48 -1.66 21.34
CA PRO A 120 0.63 -2.00 22.76
C PRO A 120 2.03 -2.48 23.11
N ASN A 121 2.66 -3.24 22.21
CA ASN A 121 4.00 -3.80 22.41
C ASN A 121 5.10 -2.92 21.81
N ARG A 122 4.74 -1.73 21.29
CA ARG A 122 5.66 -0.73 20.69
C ARG A 122 6.61 -1.31 19.64
N VAL A 123 6.08 -2.21 18.82
CA VAL A 123 6.81 -2.85 17.72
C VAL A 123 6.37 -2.24 16.40
N LEU A 124 7.32 -1.86 15.56
CA LEU A 124 7.08 -1.36 14.22
C LEU A 124 7.91 -2.17 13.22
N LEU A 125 7.23 -2.70 12.21
CA LEU A 125 7.82 -3.36 11.05
C LEU A 125 7.62 -2.46 9.85
N LYS A 126 8.71 -2.11 9.16
CA LYS A 126 8.67 -1.23 7.98
C LYS A 126 9.50 -1.84 6.85
N ILE A 127 8.98 -1.80 5.63
CA ILE A 127 9.73 -2.19 4.43
C ILE A 127 10.31 -0.94 3.78
N VAL A 128 11.63 -0.94 3.60
CA VAL A 128 12.38 0.12 2.93
C VAL A 128 13.06 -0.45 1.69
N ALA A 129 13.21 0.40 0.66
CA ALA A 129 14.06 0.06 -0.47
C ALA A 129 15.53 0.17 -0.02
N SER A 130 16.37 -0.74 -0.51
CA SER A 130 17.82 -0.57 -0.35
C SER A 130 18.26 0.64 -1.16
N ALA A 131 18.94 1.58 -0.50
CA ALA A 131 19.38 2.85 -1.09
C ALA A 131 20.44 2.71 -2.21
N ASP A 132 20.77 1.50 -2.65
CA ASP A 132 21.63 1.31 -3.81
C ASP A 132 20.92 1.66 -5.14
N ASP A 133 19.58 1.74 -5.14
CA ASP A 133 18.78 2.07 -6.34
C ASP A 133 17.79 3.24 -6.13
N ALA A 134 17.81 3.90 -4.98
CA ALA A 134 16.92 5.03 -4.67
C ALA A 134 17.72 6.33 -4.63
N ASP A 135 17.56 7.11 -5.69
CA ASP A 135 17.98 8.52 -5.84
C ASP A 135 17.87 9.29 -4.50
N PRO A 136 19.00 9.79 -3.93
CA PRO A 136 19.05 10.33 -2.57
C PRO A 136 18.45 11.74 -2.39
N ASP A 137 17.72 12.27 -3.38
CA ASP A 137 17.51 13.72 -3.49
C ASP A 137 16.12 14.24 -3.07
N GLN A 138 15.26 13.47 -2.38
CA GLN A 138 13.86 13.91 -2.14
C GLN A 138 13.31 13.98 -0.71
N LEU A 139 14.12 13.91 0.35
CA LEU A 139 13.60 14.04 1.73
C LEU A 139 14.44 14.99 2.60
N ASP A 140 14.44 16.29 2.25
CA ASP A 140 14.89 17.39 3.13
C ASP A 140 14.06 18.67 2.88
N LEU A 141 12.74 18.62 3.10
CA LEU A 141 11.87 19.80 2.98
C LEU A 141 10.79 19.85 4.08
N ILE A 142 11.20 19.71 5.34
CA ILE A 142 10.48 20.30 6.48
C ILE A 142 11.48 20.57 7.61
N GLY A 143 12.06 21.77 7.56
CA GLY A 143 12.68 22.47 8.69
C GLY A 143 11.87 23.72 9.01
#